data_AF-A0A7V3PTU9-F1
#
_entry.id   AF-A0A7V3PTU9-F1
#
_cell.length_a   1.000
_cell.length_b   1.000
_cell.length_c   1.000
_cell.angle_alpha   90.00
_cell.angle_beta   90.00
_cell.angle_gamma   90.00
#
_symmetry.space_group_name_H-M   'P 1'
#
loop_
_entity.id
_entity.type
_entity.pdbx_description
1 polymer ?
#
loop_
_entity_poly.entity_id
_entity_poly.type
_entity_poly.pdbx_seq_one_letter_code
_entity_poly.pdbx_strand_id
1 'polypeptide(L)'
;MVRNNKDGFVVNHLIRLAGVGILLLLACDILNQGDFEPTGAQFNLNPGISLISITGDRRHFSGNGLYTLNLICRATHTAYAYDTLPAGLLFTSIKNSTQHMIILKEHPIMVSASNTSLILGVFCCNRRRLIPAETDTFLLGPYTDNSELRELAELVRHKRISENLGMVQRAVWMITDSTGLNQAYIDSINALPEE
;
A
#
# COMPACT_ATOMS: atom_id res chain seq x y z
N MET A 1 -68.07 33.95 -53.45
CA MET A 1 -67.08 35.01 -53.80
C MET A 1 -66.58 35.55 -52.47
N VAL A 2 -65.33 35.46 -52.02
CA VAL A 2 -64.02 35.22 -52.62
C VAL A 2 -63.16 34.54 -51.54
N ARG A 3 -62.37 33.52 -51.92
CA ARG A 3 -61.31 32.92 -51.10
C ARG A 3 -60.20 33.94 -50.83
N ASN A 4 -59.53 33.87 -49.68
CA ASN A 4 -58.07 33.98 -49.70
C ASN A 4 -57.39 33.37 -48.48
N ASN A 5 -56.43 32.49 -48.78
CA ASN A 5 -55.47 31.86 -47.91
C ASN A 5 -54.61 32.89 -47.18
N LYS A 6 -54.22 32.56 -45.94
CA LYS A 6 -52.84 32.77 -45.49
C LYS A 6 -52.37 31.56 -44.69
N ASP A 7 -51.58 30.75 -45.39
CA ASP A 7 -50.65 29.80 -44.81
C ASP A 7 -49.62 30.55 -43.95
N GLY A 8 -49.38 30.04 -42.75
CA GLY A 8 -48.42 30.55 -41.77
C GLY A 8 -47.73 29.38 -41.08
N PHE A 9 -46.70 28.89 -41.74
CA PHE A 9 -45.78 27.84 -41.34
C PHE A 9 -44.92 28.28 -40.13
N VAL A 10 -45.03 27.61 -38.97
CA VAL A 10 -43.88 27.40 -38.07
C VAL A 10 -43.99 26.02 -37.43
N VAL A 11 -43.32 25.08 -38.09
CA VAL A 11 -42.90 23.78 -37.55
C VAL A 11 -41.71 24.00 -36.61
N ASN A 12 -41.59 23.13 -35.60
CA ASN A 12 -40.39 22.90 -34.77
C ASN A 12 -40.02 23.93 -33.69
N HIS A 13 -40.69 23.83 -32.53
CA HIS A 13 -39.93 23.87 -31.27
C HIS A 13 -39.67 22.44 -30.78
N LEU A 14 -38.65 21.86 -31.41
CA LEU A 14 -37.88 20.75 -30.85
C LEU A 14 -37.55 21.06 -29.39
N ILE A 15 -38.11 20.24 -28.50
CA ILE A 15 -37.38 19.43 -27.50
C ILE A 15 -35.86 19.71 -27.54
N ARG A 16 -35.40 20.74 -26.81
CA ARG A 16 -33.97 21.01 -26.60
C ARG A 16 -33.73 21.64 -25.22
N LEU A 17 -34.26 21.04 -24.15
CA LEU A 17 -33.95 21.47 -22.79
C LEU A 17 -33.97 20.29 -21.78
N ALA A 18 -33.49 19.11 -22.20
CA ALA A 18 -33.42 17.95 -21.30
C ALA A 18 -32.12 17.11 -21.43
N GLY A 19 -31.06 17.68 -22.03
CA GLY A 19 -29.91 16.88 -22.51
C GLY A 19 -28.54 17.25 -21.98
N VAL A 20 -28.39 18.06 -20.92
CA VAL A 20 -27.06 18.47 -20.43
C VAL A 20 -26.88 18.31 -18.90
N GLY A 21 -27.93 17.92 -18.16
CA GLY A 21 -27.88 17.83 -16.69
C GLY A 21 -27.50 16.47 -16.07
N ILE A 22 -27.27 15.42 -16.87
CA ILE A 22 -27.11 14.03 -16.38
C ILE A 22 -25.77 13.40 -16.81
N LEU A 23 -24.79 14.20 -17.26
CA LEU A 23 -23.45 13.70 -17.64
C LEU A 23 -22.32 14.13 -16.70
N LEU A 24 -22.61 14.94 -15.67
CA LEU A 24 -21.63 15.39 -14.67
C LEU A 24 -21.73 14.66 -13.33
N LEU A 25 -22.69 13.74 -13.15
CA LEU A 25 -22.86 12.95 -11.92
C LEU A 25 -22.35 11.51 -12.03
N LEU A 26 -21.82 11.10 -13.19
CA LEU A 26 -21.25 9.75 -13.39
C LEU A 26 -19.71 9.72 -13.40
N ALA A 27 -19.05 10.87 -13.29
CA ALA A 27 -17.58 10.94 -13.34
C ALA A 27 -16.90 10.91 -11.96
N CYS A 28 -17.65 11.06 -10.86
CA CYS A 28 -17.02 11.27 -9.54
C CYS A 28 -17.04 10.08 -8.58
N ASP A 29 -17.84 9.02 -8.82
CA ASP A 29 -17.98 7.93 -7.83
C ASP A 29 -17.92 6.49 -8.41
N ILE A 30 -17.54 6.30 -9.68
CA ILE A 30 -17.46 4.96 -10.32
C ILE A 30 -16.06 4.30 -10.21
N LEU A 31 -15.08 4.97 -9.61
CA LEU A 31 -13.80 4.35 -9.24
C LEU A 31 -13.71 4.20 -7.72
N ASN A 32 -14.64 3.46 -7.12
CA ASN A 32 -14.30 2.67 -5.94
C ASN A 32 -13.30 1.60 -6.40
N GLN A 33 -12.05 2.00 -6.62
CA GLN A 33 -10.96 1.04 -6.50
C GLN A 33 -11.12 0.46 -5.09
N GLY A 34 -11.35 -0.85 -5.03
CA GLY A 34 -11.44 -1.55 -3.75
C GLY A 34 -10.23 -1.21 -2.89
N ASP A 35 -10.40 -1.39 -1.58
CA ASP A 35 -9.27 -1.26 -0.66
C ASP A 35 -8.10 -2.11 -1.15
N PHE A 36 -6.87 -1.62 -1.01
CA PHE A 36 -5.69 -2.36 -1.47
C PHE A 36 -5.63 -3.74 -0.80
N GLU A 37 -5.48 -4.79 -1.60
CA GLU A 37 -5.32 -6.17 -1.12
C GLU A 37 -3.94 -6.72 -1.55
N PRO A 38 -3.18 -7.35 -0.64
CA PRO A 38 -1.89 -7.95 -0.94
C PRO A 38 -1.96 -9.00 -2.06
N THR A 39 -1.14 -8.81 -3.09
CA THR A 39 -1.03 -9.70 -4.25
C THR A 39 0.43 -9.98 -4.57
N GLY A 40 0.68 -11.09 -5.27
CA GLY A 40 2.02 -11.52 -5.67
C GLY A 40 2.37 -12.96 -5.27
N ALA A 41 3.66 -13.29 -5.37
CA ALA A 41 4.15 -14.64 -5.08
C ALA A 41 4.28 -14.86 -3.57
N GLN A 42 3.75 -15.96 -3.04
CA GLN A 42 3.86 -16.28 -1.62
C GLN A 42 5.34 -16.36 -1.22
N PHE A 43 5.73 -15.56 -0.23
CA PHE A 43 7.05 -15.65 0.36
C PHE A 43 7.07 -16.73 1.44
N ASN A 44 8.11 -17.55 1.44
CA ASN A 44 8.36 -18.55 2.46
C ASN A 44 9.71 -18.26 3.09
N LEU A 45 9.76 -18.27 4.41
CA LEU A 45 11.02 -18.21 5.14
C LEU A 45 11.85 -19.45 4.85
N ASN A 46 13.15 -19.33 5.06
CA ASN A 46 14.07 -20.44 5.23
C ASN A 46 13.42 -21.52 6.12
N PRO A 47 13.31 -22.79 5.68
CA PRO A 47 12.70 -23.87 6.46
C PRO A 47 13.33 -24.12 7.83
N GLY A 48 14.55 -23.62 8.06
CA GLY A 48 15.20 -23.61 9.38
C GLY A 48 14.60 -22.61 10.38
N ILE A 49 13.67 -21.76 9.96
CA ILE A 49 13.03 -20.73 10.76
C ILE A 49 11.53 -21.04 10.92
N SER A 50 11.10 -21.22 12.16
CA SER A 50 9.68 -21.26 12.53
C SER A 50 9.22 -19.85 12.89
N LEU A 51 8.27 -19.32 12.11
CA LEU A 51 7.54 -18.10 12.47
C LEU A 51 6.40 -18.45 13.42
N ILE A 52 6.40 -17.84 14.61
CA ILE A 52 5.42 -18.13 15.68
C ILE A 52 4.29 -17.11 15.66
N SER A 53 4.62 -15.82 15.51
CA SER A 53 3.62 -14.75 15.46
C SER A 53 4.14 -13.49 14.78
N ILE A 54 3.23 -12.72 14.21
CA ILE A 54 3.46 -11.36 13.72
C ILE A 54 2.39 -10.47 14.36
N THR A 55 2.81 -9.44 15.10
CA THR A 55 1.90 -8.46 15.70
C THR A 55 2.33 -7.04 15.43
N GLY A 56 1.39 -6.10 15.51
CA GLY A 56 1.75 -4.68 15.56
C GLY A 56 2.64 -4.37 16.78
N ASP A 57 3.49 -3.37 16.65
CA ASP A 57 4.30 -2.86 17.74
C ASP A 57 4.41 -1.33 17.65
N ARG A 58 3.91 -0.63 18.67
CA ARG A 58 3.96 0.83 18.77
C ARG A 58 4.97 1.31 19.81
N ARG A 59 5.65 0.39 20.50
CA ARG A 59 6.58 0.71 21.59
C ARG A 59 7.99 0.89 21.07
N HIS A 60 8.30 0.26 19.94
CA HIS A 60 9.59 0.36 19.30
C HIS A 60 9.54 1.25 18.05
N PHE A 61 10.71 1.76 17.68
CA PHE A 61 10.93 2.58 16.50
C PHE A 61 11.98 1.90 15.61
N SER A 62 11.83 2.07 14.29
CA SER A 62 12.82 1.63 13.32
C SER A 62 13.05 2.75 12.30
N GLY A 63 14.31 3.07 12.02
CA GLY A 63 14.65 4.05 10.97
C GLY A 63 14.29 3.60 9.55
N ASN A 64 13.83 2.36 9.37
CA ASN A 64 13.49 1.76 8.09
C ASN A 64 11.98 1.74 7.81
N GLY A 65 11.14 2.23 8.72
CA GLY A 65 9.70 2.30 8.53
C GLY A 65 9.00 3.20 9.54
N LEU A 66 7.86 3.80 9.16
CA LEU A 66 7.13 4.70 10.04
C LEU A 66 6.44 3.97 11.20
N TYR A 67 6.13 2.69 11.02
CA TYR A 67 5.51 1.82 12.01
C TYR A 67 6.37 0.58 12.20
N THR A 68 6.06 -0.22 13.23
CA THR A 68 6.77 -1.48 13.46
C THR A 68 5.86 -2.68 13.61
N LEU A 69 6.35 -3.83 13.15
CA LEU A 69 5.82 -5.15 13.48
C LEU A 69 6.84 -5.89 14.34
N ASN A 70 6.34 -6.67 15.30
CA ASN A 70 7.15 -7.62 16.04
C ASN A 70 6.90 -9.04 15.51
N LEU A 71 7.97 -9.66 15.02
CA LEU A 71 7.96 -11.06 14.61
C LEU A 71 8.64 -11.89 15.69
N ILE A 72 7.93 -12.92 16.16
CA ILE A 72 8.50 -13.92 17.05
C ILE A 72 8.87 -15.13 16.21
N CYS A 73 10.15 -15.44 16.14
CA CYS A 73 10.69 -16.55 15.36
C CYS A 73 11.56 -17.46 16.22
N ARG A 74 11.83 -18.67 15.73
CA ARG A 74 12.72 -19.64 16.38
C ARG A 74 13.41 -20.53 15.35
N ALA A 75 14.70 -20.80 15.52
CA ALA A 75 15.40 -21.80 14.73
C ALA A 75 14.92 -23.22 15.09
N THR A 76 14.71 -24.08 14.09
CA THR A 76 14.10 -25.41 14.30
C THR A 76 15.12 -26.53 14.54
N HIS A 77 16.26 -26.51 13.85
CA HIS A 77 17.21 -27.64 13.82
C HIS A 77 18.65 -27.26 14.16
N THR A 78 18.91 -25.97 14.39
CA THR A 78 20.25 -25.42 14.57
C THR A 78 20.26 -24.43 15.73
N ALA A 79 21.45 -24.08 16.22
CA ALA A 79 21.60 -23.02 17.21
C ALA A 79 21.12 -21.66 16.67
N TYR A 80 21.38 -21.41 15.37
CA TYR A 80 20.98 -20.21 14.65
C TYR A 80 20.51 -20.54 13.23
N ALA A 81 19.57 -19.78 12.72
CA ALA A 81 19.14 -19.78 11.32
C ALA A 81 19.07 -18.34 10.79
N TYR A 82 19.31 -18.18 9.49
CA TYR A 82 19.44 -16.90 8.81
C TYR A 82 18.50 -16.85 7.61
N ASP A 83 17.98 -15.67 7.33
CA ASP A 83 17.22 -15.37 6.13
C ASP A 83 17.25 -13.87 5.84
N THR A 84 16.75 -13.45 4.68
CA THR A 84 16.58 -12.04 4.34
C THR A 84 15.12 -11.81 3.95
N LEU A 85 14.45 -10.90 4.65
CA LEU A 85 13.13 -10.43 4.25
C LEU A 85 13.31 -9.43 3.08
N PRO A 86 12.78 -9.70 1.89
CA PRO A 86 13.05 -8.87 0.72
C PRO A 86 12.25 -7.57 0.76
N ALA A 87 12.85 -6.47 0.30
CA ALA A 87 12.15 -5.21 0.08
C ALA A 87 10.98 -5.42 -0.90
N GLY A 88 9.76 -5.05 -0.52
CA GLY A 88 8.52 -5.35 -1.25
C GLY A 88 7.69 -6.50 -0.66
N LEU A 89 8.17 -7.14 0.41
CA LEU A 89 7.40 -8.14 1.16
C LEU A 89 6.23 -7.48 1.91
N LEU A 90 5.04 -8.07 1.75
CA LEU A 90 3.81 -7.64 2.40
C LEU A 90 3.51 -8.46 3.66
N PHE A 91 2.79 -7.84 4.59
CA PHE A 91 2.20 -8.48 5.76
C PHE A 91 0.71 -8.22 5.77
N THR A 92 -0.06 -9.30 5.72
CA THR A 92 -1.50 -9.24 5.55
C THR A 92 -2.17 -9.17 6.91
N SER A 93 -2.85 -8.07 7.24
CA SER A 93 -3.64 -8.04 8.47
C SER A 93 -4.76 -9.08 8.43
N ILE A 94 -5.00 -9.74 9.57
CA ILE A 94 -6.13 -10.66 9.74
C ILE A 94 -7.44 -9.90 9.95
N LYS A 95 -7.37 -8.63 10.39
CA LYS A 95 -8.56 -7.78 10.62
C LYS A 95 -8.74 -6.83 9.44
N ASN A 96 -9.94 -6.84 8.84
CA ASN A 96 -10.31 -5.92 7.76
C ASN A 96 -10.30 -4.44 8.19
N SER A 97 -10.29 -4.15 9.49
CA SER A 97 -10.20 -2.80 10.03
C SER A 97 -8.77 -2.27 10.13
N THR A 98 -7.75 -3.10 9.94
CA THR A 98 -6.34 -2.75 10.15
C THR A 98 -5.59 -2.76 8.81
N GLN A 99 -4.66 -1.81 8.63
CA GLN A 99 -3.88 -1.68 7.41
C GLN A 99 -3.01 -2.92 7.16
N HIS A 100 -2.87 -3.34 5.89
CA HIS A 100 -1.77 -4.22 5.50
C HIS A 100 -0.44 -3.44 5.57
N MET A 101 0.68 -4.16 5.67
CA MET A 101 1.98 -3.55 5.84
C MET A 101 2.96 -3.99 4.76
N ILE A 102 3.97 -3.17 4.48
CA ILE A 102 5.06 -3.46 3.53
C ILE A 102 6.41 -3.08 4.14
N ILE A 103 7.46 -3.87 3.86
CA ILE A 103 8.85 -3.42 4.04
C ILE A 103 9.38 -2.87 2.72
N LEU A 104 10.10 -1.74 2.76
CA LEU A 104 10.69 -1.13 1.55
C LEU A 104 12.21 -1.27 1.47
N LYS A 105 12.85 -1.78 2.53
CA LYS A 105 14.28 -2.11 2.55
C LYS A 105 14.43 -3.58 2.95
N GLU A 106 15.44 -4.24 2.41
CA GLU A 106 15.76 -5.60 2.80
C GLU A 106 16.09 -5.66 4.28
N HIS A 107 15.68 -6.73 4.94
CA HIS A 107 15.93 -6.90 6.36
C HIS A 107 16.55 -8.28 6.63
N PRO A 108 17.88 -8.37 6.79
CA PRO A 108 18.51 -9.61 7.19
C PRO A 108 18.09 -9.98 8.61
N ILE A 109 17.71 -11.24 8.80
CA ILE A 109 17.30 -11.77 10.09
C ILE A 109 18.21 -12.90 10.54
N MET A 110 18.44 -12.95 11.85
CA MET A 110 19.11 -14.06 12.52
C MET A 110 18.23 -14.47 13.70
N VAL A 111 17.86 -15.74 13.74
CA VAL A 111 17.02 -16.31 14.79
C VAL A 111 17.78 -17.38 15.53
N SER A 112 17.64 -17.43 16.86
CA SER A 112 18.26 -18.47 17.69
C SER A 112 17.29 -19.63 17.95
N ALA A 113 17.78 -20.70 18.58
CA ALA A 113 16.97 -21.82 19.03
C ALA A 113 15.92 -21.44 20.10
N SER A 114 16.07 -20.29 20.76
CA SER A 114 15.03 -19.69 21.62
C SER A 114 14.16 -18.71 20.84
N ASN A 115 13.00 -18.36 21.37
CA ASN A 115 12.16 -17.32 20.76
C ASN A 115 12.95 -16.01 20.62
N THR A 116 13.10 -15.55 19.38
CA THR A 116 13.77 -14.32 19.01
C THR A 116 12.72 -13.30 18.60
N SER A 117 12.77 -12.11 19.19
CA SER A 117 11.91 -10.97 18.82
C SER A 117 12.63 -10.14 17.76
N LEU A 118 12.00 -9.95 16.60
CA LEU A 118 12.51 -9.17 15.48
C LEU A 118 11.61 -7.97 15.26
N ILE A 119 12.14 -6.76 15.47
CA ILE A 119 11.41 -5.51 15.24
C ILE A 119 11.65 -5.02 13.81
N LEU A 120 10.61 -5.07 12.99
CA LEU A 120 10.67 -4.66 11.59
C LEU A 120 10.07 -3.27 11.41
N GLY A 121 10.81 -2.37 10.75
CA GLY A 121 10.25 -1.10 10.25
C GLY A 121 9.42 -1.35 9.00
N VAL A 122 8.16 -0.92 9.03
CA VAL A 122 7.17 -1.14 7.96
C VAL A 122 6.40 0.14 7.63
N PHE A 123 5.72 0.13 6.49
CA PHE A 123 4.78 1.18 6.04
C PHE A 123 3.38 0.59 5.84
N CYS A 124 2.35 1.40 6.06
CA CYS A 124 0.97 0.97 5.92
C CYS A 124 0.46 1.10 4.46
N CYS A 125 -0.42 0.20 4.03
CA CYS A 125 -0.93 0.12 2.65
C CYS A 125 -2.41 0.50 2.47
N ASN A 126 -3.14 0.92 3.51
CA ASN A 126 -4.57 1.24 3.38
C ASN A 126 -4.92 2.50 4.18
N ARG A 127 -4.75 3.69 3.62
CA ARG A 127 -4.85 4.96 4.35
C ARG A 127 -6.10 5.10 5.23
N ARG A 128 -7.22 4.48 4.83
CA ARG A 128 -8.51 4.58 5.52
C ARG A 128 -8.74 3.54 6.63
N ARG A 129 -7.89 2.51 6.76
CA ARG A 129 -7.94 1.54 7.88
C ARG A 129 -7.11 2.01 9.07
N LEU A 130 -7.32 1.40 10.22
CA LEU A 130 -6.58 1.69 11.45
C LEU A 130 -5.12 1.26 11.33
N ILE A 131 -4.20 2.09 11.83
CA ILE A 131 -2.79 1.72 11.95
C ILE A 131 -2.63 0.54 12.94
N PRO A 132 -1.65 -0.36 12.73
CA PRO A 132 -1.48 -1.55 13.58
C PRO A 132 -1.34 -1.21 15.06
N ALA A 133 -2.08 -1.93 15.92
CA ALA A 133 -1.91 -1.95 17.37
C ALA A 133 -1.28 -3.27 17.83
N GLU A 134 -0.89 -3.35 19.10
CA GLU A 134 -0.22 -4.53 19.69
C GLU A 134 -1.08 -5.80 19.68
N THR A 135 -2.40 -5.65 19.58
CA THR A 135 -3.35 -6.77 19.50
C THR A 135 -3.76 -7.11 18.07
N ASP A 136 -3.19 -6.43 17.07
CA ASP A 136 -3.40 -6.75 15.66
C ASP A 136 -2.40 -7.79 15.22
N THR A 137 -2.90 -8.82 14.56
CA THR A 137 -2.13 -9.97 14.07
C THR A 137 -2.06 -9.94 12.55
N PHE A 138 -0.93 -10.43 12.05
CA PHE A 138 -0.62 -10.44 10.62
C PHE A 138 -0.19 -11.83 10.17
N LEU A 139 -0.40 -12.09 8.89
CA LEU A 139 0.17 -13.23 8.17
C LEU A 139 1.37 -12.74 7.36
N LEU A 140 2.37 -13.60 7.21
CA LEU A 140 3.46 -13.39 6.27
C LEU A 140 2.87 -13.46 4.86
N GLY A 141 2.83 -12.31 4.21
CA GLY A 141 2.16 -12.13 2.93
C GLY A 141 3.05 -12.47 1.74
N PRO A 142 2.56 -12.15 0.52
CA PRO A 142 3.34 -12.33 -0.69
C PRO A 142 4.45 -11.27 -0.81
N TYR A 143 5.45 -11.61 -1.63
CA TYR A 143 6.28 -10.62 -2.27
C TYR A 143 5.45 -9.91 -3.35
N THR A 144 5.28 -8.59 -3.20
CA THR A 144 4.33 -7.83 -4.04
C THR A 144 4.62 -8.00 -5.52
N ASP A 145 3.59 -8.11 -6.36
CA ASP A 145 3.67 -8.01 -7.83
C ASP A 145 3.27 -6.63 -8.36
N ASN A 146 2.86 -5.71 -7.50
CA ASN A 146 2.61 -4.32 -7.85
C ASN A 146 3.94 -3.64 -8.26
N SER A 147 4.01 -3.24 -9.54
CA SER A 147 5.23 -2.66 -10.12
C SER A 147 5.64 -1.34 -9.47
N GLU A 148 4.68 -0.50 -9.07
CA GLU A 148 4.98 0.80 -8.46
C GLU A 148 5.48 0.64 -7.01
N LEU A 149 4.97 -0.34 -6.25
CA LEU A 149 5.51 -0.66 -4.92
C LEU A 149 6.95 -1.21 -5.04
N ARG A 150 7.23 -2.01 -6.08
CA ARG A 150 8.60 -2.47 -6.36
C ARG A 150 9.52 -1.32 -6.76
N GLU A 151 9.04 -0.41 -7.61
CA GLU A 151 9.79 0.79 -7.98
C GLU A 151 10.10 1.66 -6.76
N LEU A 152 9.12 1.89 -5.88
CA LEU A 152 9.33 2.62 -4.63
C LEU A 152 10.38 1.94 -3.75
N ALA A 153 10.33 0.61 -3.61
CA ALA A 153 11.33 -0.16 -2.87
C ALA A 153 12.73 -0.01 -3.47
N GLU A 154 12.86 0.02 -4.80
CA GLU A 154 14.12 0.27 -5.50
C GLU A 154 14.64 1.69 -5.24
N LEU A 155 13.77 2.70 -5.38
CA LEU A 155 14.12 4.12 -5.18
C LEU A 155 14.66 4.39 -3.77
N VAL A 156 14.14 3.70 -2.76
CA VAL A 156 14.58 3.90 -1.36
C VAL A 156 15.68 2.94 -0.92
N ARG A 157 16.07 1.95 -1.74
CA ARG A 157 16.96 0.85 -1.32
C ARG A 157 18.23 1.36 -0.67
N HIS A 158 18.90 2.33 -1.28
CA HIS A 158 20.17 2.89 -0.82
C HIS A 158 20.02 4.26 -0.12
N LYS A 159 18.79 4.70 0.10
CA LYS A 159 18.50 6.00 0.71
C LYS A 159 18.43 5.90 2.23
N ARG A 160 18.91 6.93 2.91
CA ARG A 160 18.71 7.16 4.34
C ARG A 160 17.35 7.83 4.58
N ILE A 161 16.35 7.02 4.87
CA ILE A 161 14.94 7.46 4.96
C ILE A 161 14.45 7.81 6.37
N SER A 162 15.26 7.62 7.41
CA SER A 162 14.87 7.76 8.83
C SER A 162 14.30 9.13 9.19
N GLU A 163 14.79 10.20 8.56
CA GLU A 163 14.32 11.58 8.77
C GLU A 163 13.09 11.92 7.90
N ASN A 164 12.72 11.05 6.95
CA ASN A 164 11.71 11.31 5.92
C ASN A 164 10.63 10.22 5.85
N LEU A 165 10.44 9.43 6.91
CA LEU A 165 9.51 8.30 6.95
C LEU A 165 8.06 8.71 6.61
N GLY A 166 7.62 9.90 6.99
CA GLY A 166 6.29 10.42 6.65
C GLY A 166 6.10 10.66 5.15
N MET A 167 7.15 11.11 4.45
CA MET A 167 7.13 11.26 2.98
C MET A 167 7.04 9.90 2.31
N VAL A 168 7.83 8.92 2.76
CA VAL A 168 7.82 7.56 2.22
C VAL A 168 6.48 6.86 2.49
N GLN A 169 5.90 7.00 3.68
CA GLN A 169 4.55 6.50 3.98
C GLN A 169 3.50 7.08 3.02
N ARG A 170 3.60 8.37 2.71
CA ARG A 170 2.67 9.00 1.78
C ARG A 170 2.85 8.49 0.35
N ALA A 171 4.09 8.21 -0.06
CA ALA A 171 4.38 7.57 -1.35
C ALA A 171 3.71 6.18 -1.45
N VAL A 172 3.76 5.37 -0.38
CA VAL A 172 3.03 4.09 -0.34
C VAL A 172 1.53 4.30 -0.53
N TRP A 173 0.91 5.23 0.23
CA TRP A 173 -0.53 5.52 0.07
C TRP A 173 -0.91 6.12 -1.28
N MET A 174 -0.01 6.81 -1.97
CA MET A 174 -0.28 7.26 -3.34
C MET A 174 -0.43 6.08 -4.29
N ILE A 175 0.35 5.02 -4.08
CA ILE A 175 0.28 3.78 -4.88
C ILE A 175 -0.93 2.93 -4.49
N THR A 176 -1.21 2.79 -3.19
CA THR A 176 -2.23 1.86 -2.70
C THR A 176 -3.64 2.45 -2.61
N ASP A 177 -3.77 3.77 -2.47
CA ASP A 177 -5.05 4.44 -2.23
C ASP A 177 -5.34 5.57 -3.25
N SER A 178 -4.49 5.74 -4.28
CA SER A 178 -4.60 6.84 -5.24
C SER A 178 -4.11 6.44 -6.64
N THR A 179 -3.63 7.41 -7.42
CA THR A 179 -3.30 7.24 -8.84
C THR A 179 -1.83 6.85 -9.11
N GLY A 180 -1.10 6.36 -8.11
CA GLY A 180 0.33 6.03 -8.24
C GLY A 180 1.27 7.19 -7.89
N LEU A 181 2.58 6.95 -8.01
CA LEU A 181 3.61 7.96 -7.79
C LEU A 181 3.60 9.00 -8.92
N ASN A 182 3.88 10.26 -8.57
CA ASN A 182 4.13 11.31 -9.55
C ASN A 182 5.62 11.70 -9.56
N GLN A 183 6.04 12.40 -10.62
CA GLN A 183 7.43 12.79 -10.80
C GLN A 183 7.98 13.61 -9.63
N ALA A 184 7.18 14.49 -9.04
CA ALA A 184 7.62 15.30 -7.90
C ALA A 184 7.96 14.45 -6.67
N TYR A 185 7.23 13.36 -6.42
CA TYR A 185 7.56 12.41 -5.35
C TYR A 185 8.82 11.62 -5.67
N ILE A 186 8.96 11.16 -6.91
CA ILE A 186 10.16 10.44 -7.37
C ILE A 186 11.39 11.33 -7.19
N ASP A 187 11.32 12.59 -7.62
CA ASP A 187 12.41 13.57 -7.47
C ASP A 187 12.73 13.83 -6.00
N SER A 188 11.70 13.93 -5.15
CA SER A 188 11.88 14.14 -3.71
C SER A 188 12.56 12.95 -3.02
N ILE A 189 12.23 11.71 -3.42
CA ILE A 189 12.89 10.50 -2.91
C ILE A 189 14.33 10.41 -3.43
N ASN A 190 14.57 10.71 -4.70
CA ASN A 190 15.91 10.70 -5.28
C ASN A 190 16.85 11.74 -4.65
N ALA A 191 16.29 12.86 -4.17
CA ALA A 191 17.03 13.90 -3.46
C ALA A 191 17.41 13.52 -2.01
N LEU A 192 16.90 12.39 -1.48
CA LEU A 192 17.30 11.92 -0.17
C LEU A 192 18.79 11.53 -0.15
N PRO A 193 19.47 11.72 1.00
CA PRO A 193 20.85 11.29 1.17
C PRO A 193 20.97 9.77 1.03
N GLU A 194 22.11 9.32 0.49
CA GLU A 194 22.50 7.91 0.49
C GLU A 194 22.80 7.42 1.92
N GLU A 195 22.74 6.11 2.12
CA GLU A 195 23.11 5.39 3.36
C GLU A 195 24.61 5.17 3.52
#